data_AF-A0A355T5Z3-F1
#
_entry.id   AF-A0A355T5Z3-F1
#
_cell.length_a   1.000
_cell.length_b   1.000
_cell.length_c   1.000
_cell.angle_alpha   90.00
_cell.angle_beta   90.00
_cell.angle_gamma   90.00
#
_symmetry.space_group_name_H-M   'P 1'
#
loop_
_entity.id
_entity.type
_entity.pdbx_description
1 polymer ?
#
loop_
_entity_poly.entity_id
_entity_poly.type
_entity_poly.pdbx_seq_one_letter_code
_entity_poly.pdbx_strand_id
1 'polypeptide(L)'
;MKLRLIILSNDTLMDRLLRIAESQKEISEIVPAYKLEELISAGNAGWHDVFLLSFGTGVIVPKNILEQLGTRAINIHPATRQFPGRDPHHFAAYENVVEYGATAHRMTERVDAGEILIESRVSVETELSPDKLLEIAEGCGIDLFQRLIEIVFDSDHELPRSGLHWEGKKRTRKDFQALCRVNQLMDNEELLRRERACAHPDFDNLSIELGQRQYKLVPSKDVNPSSDDEKWKDFTESAYEALIEQAKSENYKFSLFQDRPAERHVLWRHDVDYSLQRAMRLAQIERVQGVCATYFVCLRLPFYNLLESESARIVREIESMGHGIGLHFDSGFYDDDWDQERLDERISNEKHVIESNLGVTLSAVSFHDPTAGNMMRFDENSLGGLKNAYGKEFRQNYGYCSDSNGYWRHDPIYDVIASGEFERLQVLTHPAWWLPEALPPKQRIERAVLGRARAVMREYDEHLETSGRRNIG
;
A
#
# COMPACT_ATOMS: atom_id res chain seq x y z
N MET A 1 -7.17 29.52 -50.01
CA MET A 1 -6.94 30.79 -49.29
C MET A 1 -5.80 30.52 -48.33
N LYS A 2 -4.69 31.28 -48.38
CA LYS A 2 -3.59 31.04 -47.43
C LYS A 2 -4.07 31.39 -46.03
N LEU A 3 -3.85 30.49 -45.07
CA LEU A 3 -4.25 30.66 -43.68
C LEU A 3 -3.11 31.28 -42.87
N ARG A 4 -3.46 32.14 -41.92
CA ARG A 4 -2.57 32.64 -40.88
C ARG A 4 -2.52 31.63 -39.74
N LEU A 5 -1.32 31.31 -39.25
CA LEU A 5 -1.12 30.41 -38.11
C LEU A 5 -0.84 31.23 -36.85
N ILE A 6 -1.64 31.03 -35.82
CA ILE A 6 -1.31 31.48 -34.46
C ILE A 6 -0.82 30.27 -33.66
N ILE A 7 0.39 30.38 -33.11
CA ILE A 7 0.96 29.37 -32.22
C ILE A 7 0.84 29.87 -30.79
N LEU A 8 0.08 29.16 -29.97
CA LEU A 8 -0.12 29.49 -28.55
C LEU A 8 0.66 28.50 -27.67
N SER A 9 1.78 28.93 -27.11
CA SER A 9 2.72 28.04 -26.41
C SER A 9 3.45 28.73 -25.25
N ASN A 10 4.15 27.95 -24.43
CA ASN A 10 5.10 28.46 -23.44
C ASN A 10 6.46 28.79 -24.09
N ASP A 11 7.33 29.44 -23.31
CA ASP A 11 8.68 29.87 -23.75
C ASP A 11 9.59 28.69 -24.10
N THR A 12 9.47 27.55 -23.41
CA THR A 12 10.37 26.41 -23.59
C THR A 12 10.14 25.68 -24.91
N LEU A 13 8.90 25.67 -25.41
CA LEU A 13 8.52 25.00 -26.65
C LEU A 13 8.50 25.93 -27.87
N MET A 14 8.21 27.23 -27.69
CA MET A 14 7.89 28.14 -28.79
C MET A 14 8.95 28.14 -29.91
N ASP A 15 10.24 28.25 -29.56
CA ASP A 15 11.32 28.29 -30.55
C ASP A 15 11.36 27.04 -31.45
N ARG A 16 11.02 25.86 -30.90
CA ARG A 16 10.97 24.61 -31.67
C ARG A 16 9.76 24.61 -32.60
N LEU A 17 8.61 25.06 -32.12
CA LEU A 17 7.37 25.12 -32.89
C LEU A 17 7.45 26.14 -34.04
N LEU A 18 8.06 27.30 -33.79
CA LEU A 18 8.30 28.32 -34.81
C LEU A 18 9.18 27.79 -35.93
N ARG A 19 10.30 27.11 -35.61
CA ARG A 19 11.16 26.52 -36.64
C ARG A 19 10.43 25.50 -37.53
N ILE A 20 9.52 24.71 -36.96
CA ILE A 20 8.70 23.77 -37.73
C ILE A 20 7.74 24.54 -38.65
N ALA A 21 7.03 25.55 -38.12
CA ALA A 21 6.08 26.33 -38.92
C ALA A 21 6.78 27.14 -40.02
N GLU A 22 7.91 27.78 -39.74
CA GLU A 22 8.68 28.58 -40.71
C GLU A 22 9.22 27.76 -41.88
N SER A 23 9.38 26.45 -41.70
CA SER A 23 9.77 25.55 -42.80
C SER A 23 8.69 25.43 -43.88
N GLN A 24 7.46 25.88 -43.59
CA GLN A 24 6.30 25.75 -44.45
C GLN A 24 5.94 27.03 -45.22
N LYS A 25 5.92 26.91 -46.55
CA LYS A 25 5.77 28.07 -47.47
C LYS A 25 4.32 28.49 -47.71
N GLU A 26 3.37 27.65 -47.36
CA GLU A 26 1.94 27.91 -47.59
C GLU A 26 1.25 28.68 -46.46
N ILE A 27 1.92 28.82 -45.31
CA ILE A 27 1.46 29.68 -44.21
C ILE A 27 1.62 31.16 -44.62
N SER A 28 0.55 31.96 -44.54
CA SER A 28 0.63 33.39 -44.93
C SER A 28 1.32 34.26 -43.89
N GLU A 29 1.15 33.93 -42.62
CA GLU A 29 1.71 34.66 -41.48
C GLU A 29 1.77 33.70 -40.29
N ILE A 30 2.87 33.74 -39.52
CA ILE A 30 3.03 32.98 -38.28
C ILE A 30 3.10 33.99 -37.14
N VAL A 31 2.20 33.87 -36.17
CA VAL A 31 2.12 34.77 -35.01
C VAL A 31 2.28 33.97 -33.71
N PRO A 32 3.40 34.12 -32.98
CA PRO A 32 3.54 33.53 -31.66
C PRO A 32 2.69 34.30 -30.64
N ALA A 33 2.07 33.56 -29.71
CA ALA A 33 1.39 34.09 -28.54
C ALA A 33 1.72 33.23 -27.32
N TYR A 34 1.93 33.89 -26.18
CA TYR A 34 2.25 33.26 -24.90
C TYR A 34 1.14 33.46 -23.88
N LYS A 35 0.36 34.54 -24.03
CA LYS A 35 -0.72 34.94 -23.11
C LYS A 35 -2.01 35.24 -23.85
N LEU A 36 -3.10 35.35 -23.09
CA LEU A 36 -4.43 35.59 -23.65
C LEU A 36 -4.51 36.94 -24.37
N GLU A 37 -3.86 37.97 -23.83
CA GLU A 37 -3.86 39.32 -24.42
C GLU A 37 -3.18 39.34 -25.79
N GLU A 38 -2.11 38.56 -25.95
CA GLU A 38 -1.37 38.41 -27.20
C GLU A 38 -2.18 37.61 -28.23
N LEU A 39 -2.85 36.54 -27.80
CA LEU A 39 -3.79 35.79 -28.64
C LEU A 39 -4.91 36.69 -29.16
N ILE A 40 -5.51 37.49 -28.28
CA ILE A 40 -6.56 38.46 -28.67
C ILE A 40 -5.99 39.47 -29.67
N SER A 41 -4.80 40.01 -29.40
CA SER A 41 -4.14 40.97 -30.29
C SER A 41 -3.88 40.40 -31.68
N ALA A 42 -3.40 39.15 -31.76
CA ALA A 42 -3.13 38.44 -33.00
C ALA A 42 -4.41 38.23 -33.85
N GLY A 43 -5.57 38.09 -33.20
CA GLY A 43 -6.88 37.95 -33.85
C GLY A 43 -7.57 39.24 -34.24
N ASN A 44 -7.00 40.43 -33.97
CA ASN A 44 -7.66 41.72 -34.21
C ASN A 44 -8.04 41.99 -35.67
N ALA A 45 -7.31 41.42 -36.63
CA ALA A 45 -7.64 41.50 -38.06
C ALA A 45 -8.82 40.57 -38.47
N GLY A 46 -9.43 39.88 -37.52
CA GLY A 46 -10.48 38.89 -37.71
C GLY A 46 -9.95 37.45 -37.66
N TRP A 47 -10.85 36.51 -37.43
CA TRP A 47 -10.56 35.07 -37.23
C TRP A 47 -10.92 34.20 -38.45
N HIS A 48 -11.39 34.83 -39.54
CA HIS A 48 -11.95 34.14 -40.71
C HIS A 48 -10.90 33.39 -41.54
N ASP A 49 -9.62 33.67 -41.35
CA ASP A 49 -8.47 33.08 -42.05
C ASP A 49 -7.40 32.52 -41.10
N VAL A 50 -7.75 32.37 -39.81
CA VAL A 50 -6.83 31.94 -38.77
C VAL A 50 -6.95 30.45 -38.49
N PHE A 51 -5.82 29.78 -38.36
CA PHE A 51 -5.67 28.48 -37.74
C PHE A 51 -4.92 28.65 -36.41
N LEU A 52 -5.52 28.20 -35.31
CA LEU A 52 -4.94 28.26 -33.97
C LEU A 52 -4.45 26.88 -33.58
N LEU A 53 -3.15 26.78 -33.30
CA LEU A 53 -2.54 25.56 -32.76
C LEU A 53 -1.89 25.89 -31.42
N SER A 54 -2.34 25.25 -30.35
CA SER A 54 -1.74 25.40 -29.02
C SER A 54 -1.02 24.16 -28.55
N PHE A 55 0.05 24.37 -27.78
CA PHE A 55 0.77 23.29 -27.12
C PHE A 55 1.49 23.82 -25.88
N GLY A 56 1.39 23.11 -24.75
CA GLY A 56 2.10 23.47 -23.51
C GLY A 56 1.69 24.80 -22.87
N THR A 57 0.48 25.28 -23.14
CA THR A 57 -0.02 26.57 -22.62
C THR A 57 -1.02 26.40 -21.47
N GLY A 58 -1.03 27.36 -20.54
CA GLY A 58 -2.06 27.49 -19.49
C GLY A 58 -3.24 28.38 -19.89
N VAL A 59 -3.25 28.93 -21.11
CA VAL A 59 -4.28 29.87 -21.58
C VAL A 59 -5.56 29.13 -21.95
N ILE A 60 -6.68 29.51 -21.31
CA ILE A 60 -8.02 29.03 -21.68
C ILE A 60 -8.57 29.97 -22.76
N VAL A 61 -8.74 29.46 -23.98
CA VAL A 61 -9.25 30.24 -25.12
C VAL A 61 -10.73 30.57 -24.91
N PRO A 62 -11.13 31.87 -24.93
CA PRO A 62 -12.51 32.28 -24.76
C PRO A 62 -13.47 31.69 -25.79
N LYS A 63 -14.69 31.36 -25.34
CA LYS A 63 -15.75 30.78 -26.18
C LYS A 63 -16.02 31.59 -27.45
N ASN A 64 -16.11 32.92 -27.34
CA ASN A 64 -16.37 33.80 -28.48
C ASN A 64 -15.26 33.76 -29.55
N ILE A 65 -14.02 33.41 -29.17
CA ILE A 65 -12.92 33.20 -30.13
C ILE A 65 -13.05 31.82 -30.77
N LEU A 66 -13.32 30.78 -29.97
CA LEU A 66 -13.53 29.41 -30.46
C LEU A 66 -14.69 29.33 -31.47
N GLU A 67 -15.80 30.03 -31.22
CA GLU A 67 -16.96 30.09 -32.12
C GLU A 67 -16.59 30.69 -33.49
N GLN A 68 -15.71 31.69 -33.53
CA GLN A 68 -15.26 32.30 -34.78
C GLN A 68 -14.21 31.45 -35.52
N LEU A 69 -13.35 30.75 -34.78
CA LEU A 69 -12.39 29.81 -35.35
C LEU A 69 -13.06 28.54 -35.90
N GLY A 70 -14.16 28.11 -35.28
CA GLY A 70 -14.87 26.89 -35.64
C GLY A 70 -13.98 25.66 -35.46
N THR A 71 -13.77 24.88 -36.52
CA THR A 71 -12.97 23.65 -36.50
C THR A 71 -11.45 23.88 -36.54
N ARG A 72 -11.00 25.15 -36.62
CA ARG A 72 -9.60 25.53 -36.84
C ARG A 72 -8.82 25.85 -35.56
N ALA A 73 -9.35 25.49 -34.40
CA ALA A 73 -8.71 25.64 -33.10
C ALA A 73 -8.35 24.28 -32.52
N ILE A 74 -7.06 23.93 -32.54
CA ILE A 74 -6.54 22.63 -32.13
C ILE A 74 -5.58 22.80 -30.95
N ASN A 75 -5.75 21.97 -29.92
CA ASN A 75 -4.80 21.86 -28.82
C ASN A 75 -4.08 20.52 -28.89
N ILE A 76 -2.78 20.54 -28.59
CA ILE A 76 -1.99 19.34 -28.31
C ILE A 76 -1.86 19.24 -26.79
N HIS A 77 -2.43 18.19 -26.23
CA HIS A 77 -2.33 17.86 -24.82
C HIS A 77 -1.12 16.95 -24.59
N PRO A 78 -0.17 17.28 -23.69
CA PRO A 78 1.02 16.48 -23.40
C PRO A 78 0.69 15.26 -22.50
N ALA A 79 -0.29 14.46 -22.94
CA ALA A 79 -0.60 13.15 -22.40
C ALA A 79 -1.44 12.32 -23.39
N THR A 80 -1.53 11.01 -23.14
CA THR A 80 -2.52 10.15 -23.80
C THR A 80 -3.94 10.44 -23.31
N ARG A 81 -4.93 9.95 -24.06
CA ARG A 81 -6.36 10.20 -23.83
C ARG A 81 -6.90 9.74 -22.47
N GLN A 82 -6.16 8.91 -21.73
CA GLN A 82 -6.50 8.46 -20.38
C GLN A 82 -6.27 9.54 -19.31
N PHE A 83 -5.48 10.58 -19.61
CA PHE A 83 -5.06 11.59 -18.64
C PHE A 83 -5.50 13.01 -19.02
N PRO A 84 -6.81 13.29 -19.22
CA PRO A 84 -7.27 14.65 -19.46
C PRO A 84 -7.11 15.54 -18.22
N GLY A 85 -6.85 16.82 -18.44
CA GLY A 85 -6.81 17.85 -17.42
C GLY A 85 -5.39 18.21 -16.99
N ARG A 86 -5.26 18.55 -15.70
CA ARG A 86 -4.07 19.24 -15.18
C ARG A 86 -2.99 18.25 -14.73
N ASP A 87 -1.73 18.62 -14.97
CA ASP A 87 -0.53 17.94 -14.45
C ASP A 87 -0.51 16.41 -14.75
N PRO A 88 -0.82 15.97 -16.00
CA PRO A 88 -1.09 14.56 -16.30
C PRO A 88 0.11 13.62 -16.10
N HIS A 89 1.33 14.13 -16.31
CA HIS A 89 2.59 13.38 -16.15
C HIS A 89 2.82 12.92 -14.70
N HIS A 90 2.34 13.68 -13.70
CA HIS A 90 2.38 13.26 -12.30
C HIS A 90 1.42 12.08 -12.03
N PHE A 91 0.22 12.10 -12.61
CA PHE A 91 -0.73 11.00 -12.47
C PHE A 91 -0.26 9.75 -13.23
N ALA A 92 0.35 9.91 -14.41
CA ALA A 92 0.95 8.82 -15.15
C ALA A 92 2.12 8.17 -14.37
N ALA A 93 2.96 8.97 -13.69
CA ALA A 93 4.02 8.46 -12.80
C ALA A 93 3.43 7.70 -11.59
N TYR A 94 2.35 8.22 -11.00
CA TYR A 94 1.65 7.56 -9.89
C TYR A 94 1.01 6.24 -10.31
N GLU A 95 0.41 6.19 -11.50
CA GLU A 95 -0.25 5.00 -12.08
C GLU A 95 0.75 4.02 -12.71
N ASN A 96 2.04 4.36 -12.76
CA ASN A 96 3.13 3.52 -13.26
C ASN A 96 2.86 2.97 -14.68
N VAL A 97 2.52 3.88 -15.60
CA VAL A 97 2.13 3.54 -16.97
C VAL A 97 3.25 2.87 -17.76
N VAL A 98 2.87 2.02 -18.72
CA VAL A 98 3.78 1.36 -19.69
C VAL A 98 3.70 1.94 -21.10
N GLU A 99 2.74 2.83 -21.33
CA GLU A 99 2.59 3.62 -22.56
C GLU A 99 2.23 5.07 -22.20
N TYR A 100 2.80 6.04 -22.92
CA TYR A 100 2.50 7.45 -22.75
C TYR A 100 2.67 8.22 -24.08
N GLY A 101 2.46 9.53 -24.08
CA GLY A 101 2.58 10.33 -25.31
C GLY A 101 1.76 11.61 -25.29
N ALA A 102 1.15 11.98 -26.42
CA ALA A 102 0.43 13.24 -26.59
C ALA A 102 -0.84 13.08 -27.44
N THR A 103 -1.80 13.98 -27.26
CA THR A 103 -3.11 13.93 -27.92
C THR A 103 -3.46 15.26 -28.55
N ALA A 104 -3.64 15.30 -29.87
CA ALA A 104 -4.17 16.46 -30.58
C ALA A 104 -5.70 16.38 -30.69
N HIS A 105 -6.38 17.45 -30.28
CA HIS A 105 -7.84 17.49 -30.27
C HIS A 105 -8.38 18.88 -30.59
N ARG A 106 -9.65 18.95 -31.01
CA ARG A 106 -10.33 20.24 -31.20
C ARG A 106 -10.55 20.91 -29.85
N MET A 107 -10.35 22.22 -29.81
CA MET A 107 -10.68 23.01 -28.63
C MET A 107 -12.20 23.13 -28.45
N THR A 108 -12.64 23.10 -27.20
CA THR A 108 -14.02 23.44 -26.82
C THR A 108 -13.97 24.35 -25.58
N GLU A 109 -15.12 24.87 -25.15
CA GLU A 109 -15.22 25.63 -23.88
C GLU A 109 -14.75 24.80 -22.66
N ARG A 110 -14.75 23.47 -22.76
CA ARG A 110 -14.26 22.57 -21.72
C ARG A 110 -12.85 22.08 -22.06
N VAL A 111 -11.94 22.21 -21.09
CA VAL A 111 -10.58 21.64 -21.13
C VAL A 111 -10.65 20.14 -21.40
N ASP A 112 -9.86 19.69 -22.39
CA ASP A 112 -9.64 18.31 -22.83
C ASP A 112 -10.94 17.51 -23.00
N ALA A 113 -11.89 18.09 -23.75
CA ALA A 113 -13.21 17.50 -23.98
C ALA A 113 -13.63 17.46 -25.44
N GLY A 114 -12.83 18.04 -26.35
CA GLY A 114 -13.15 18.06 -27.78
C GLY A 114 -12.79 16.77 -28.49
N GLU A 115 -13.22 16.67 -29.75
CA GLU A 115 -12.92 15.55 -30.65
C GLU A 115 -11.40 15.34 -30.77
N ILE A 116 -10.94 14.11 -30.48
CA ILE A 116 -9.56 13.71 -30.66
C ILE A 116 -9.31 13.50 -32.16
N LEU A 117 -8.29 14.16 -32.69
CA LEU A 117 -7.92 14.07 -34.11
C LEU A 117 -6.83 13.02 -34.33
N ILE A 118 -5.77 13.08 -33.52
CA ILE A 118 -4.61 12.20 -33.60
C ILE A 118 -4.08 12.01 -32.18
N GLU A 119 -3.68 10.80 -31.84
CA GLU A 119 -2.92 10.49 -30.63
C GLU A 119 -1.59 9.86 -31.04
N SER A 120 -0.52 10.29 -30.41
CA SER A 120 0.81 9.68 -30.52
C SER A 120 1.11 8.95 -29.22
N ARG A 121 1.53 7.69 -29.33
CA ARG A 121 1.86 6.82 -28.20
C ARG A 121 3.23 6.19 -28.40
N VAL A 122 3.96 6.06 -27.31
CA VAL A 122 5.21 5.31 -27.23
C VAL A 122 5.17 4.40 -26.00
N SER A 123 5.80 3.24 -26.10
CA SER A 123 6.08 2.41 -24.93
C SER A 123 7.10 3.11 -24.04
N VAL A 124 6.90 3.03 -22.72
CA VAL A 124 7.78 3.62 -21.72
C VAL A 124 8.19 2.58 -20.68
N GLU A 125 9.36 2.77 -20.07
CA GLU A 125 9.78 1.98 -18.93
C GLU A 125 8.88 2.28 -17.71
N THR A 126 8.77 1.32 -16.79
CA THR A 126 8.08 1.54 -15.51
C THR A 126 8.90 2.42 -14.58
N GLU A 127 8.22 3.08 -13.64
CA GLU A 127 8.79 3.89 -12.56
C GLU A 127 9.53 5.16 -13.01
N LEU A 128 9.22 5.65 -14.22
CA LEU A 128 9.74 6.93 -14.69
C LEU A 128 9.28 8.10 -13.81
N SER A 129 10.14 9.10 -13.69
CA SER A 129 9.81 10.36 -13.02
C SER A 129 8.79 11.17 -13.82
N PRO A 130 8.00 12.04 -13.16
CA PRO A 130 7.09 12.97 -13.83
C PRO A 130 7.79 13.81 -14.91
N ASP A 131 9.02 14.28 -14.66
CA ASP A 131 9.79 15.07 -15.61
C ASP A 131 10.14 14.28 -16.87
N LYS A 132 10.49 13.00 -16.71
CA LYS A 132 10.83 12.15 -17.87
C LYS A 132 9.59 11.86 -18.71
N LEU A 133 8.45 11.63 -18.07
CA LEU A 133 7.17 11.46 -18.76
C LEU A 133 6.74 12.75 -19.47
N LEU A 134 6.96 13.92 -18.86
CA LEU A 134 6.71 15.20 -19.50
C LEU A 134 7.61 15.40 -20.73
N GLU A 135 8.91 15.11 -20.64
CA GLU A 135 9.84 15.16 -21.77
C GLU A 135 9.40 14.27 -22.94
N ILE A 136 8.95 13.05 -22.64
CA ILE A 136 8.43 12.09 -23.64
C ILE A 136 7.15 12.63 -24.29
N ALA A 137 6.21 13.13 -23.49
CA ALA A 137 4.97 13.71 -24.01
C ALA A 137 5.23 14.98 -24.83
N GLU A 138 6.21 15.80 -24.42
CA GLU A 138 6.65 16.96 -25.18
C GLU A 138 7.21 16.57 -26.54
N GLY A 139 8.08 15.55 -26.60
CA GLY A 139 8.58 14.98 -27.85
C GLY A 139 7.45 14.51 -28.77
N CYS A 140 6.54 13.69 -28.24
CA CYS A 140 5.37 13.20 -28.99
C CYS A 140 4.48 14.34 -29.49
N GLY A 141 4.30 15.38 -28.68
CA GLY A 141 3.50 16.54 -29.02
C GLY A 141 4.12 17.40 -30.12
N ILE A 142 5.45 17.52 -30.15
CA ILE A 142 6.17 18.19 -31.25
C ILE A 142 6.01 17.41 -32.56
N ASP A 143 6.08 16.09 -32.52
CA ASP A 143 5.84 15.26 -33.70
C ASP A 143 4.39 15.42 -34.20
N LEU A 144 3.42 15.49 -33.29
CA LEU A 144 2.02 15.79 -33.64
C LEU A 144 1.87 17.20 -34.22
N PHE A 145 2.57 18.19 -33.68
CA PHE A 145 2.55 19.55 -34.20
C PHE A 145 3.04 19.58 -35.65
N GLN A 146 4.17 18.95 -35.93
CA GLN A 146 4.71 18.85 -37.29
C GLN A 146 3.71 18.18 -38.24
N ARG A 147 3.14 17.03 -37.85
CA ARG A 147 2.16 16.32 -38.67
C ARG A 147 0.91 17.15 -38.95
N LEU A 148 0.41 17.91 -37.96
CA LEU A 148 -0.76 18.78 -38.15
C LEU A 148 -0.46 19.93 -39.11
N ILE A 149 0.73 20.51 -39.00
CA ILE A 149 1.19 21.57 -39.91
C ILE A 149 1.25 21.04 -41.36
N GLU A 150 1.85 19.87 -41.60
CA GLU A 150 1.91 19.23 -42.92
C GLU A 150 0.49 18.91 -43.47
N ILE A 151 -0.41 18.38 -42.62
CA ILE A 151 -1.78 18.05 -43.03
C ILE A 151 -2.56 19.31 -43.42
N VAL A 152 -2.41 20.40 -42.68
CA VAL A 152 -3.22 21.62 -42.88
C VAL A 152 -2.68 22.50 -44.01
N PHE A 153 -1.37 22.53 -44.22
CA PHE A 153 -0.73 23.50 -45.13
C PHE A 153 -0.07 22.88 -46.37
N ASP A 154 0.31 21.60 -46.37
CA ASP A 154 0.91 20.94 -47.55
C ASP A 154 -0.07 20.06 -48.32
N SER A 155 -1.10 19.57 -47.64
CA SER A 155 -2.03 18.59 -48.17
C SER A 155 -3.42 19.23 -48.22
N ASP A 156 -4.12 19.16 -49.35
CA ASP A 156 -5.53 19.64 -49.50
C ASP A 156 -6.53 18.78 -48.67
N HIS A 157 -6.07 18.18 -47.57
CA HIS A 157 -6.73 17.12 -46.81
C HIS A 157 -7.44 17.67 -45.58
N GLU A 158 -8.66 17.17 -45.35
CA GLU A 158 -9.38 17.42 -44.12
C GLU A 158 -8.63 16.85 -42.90
N LEU A 159 -8.70 17.55 -41.77
CA LEU A 159 -8.18 17.06 -40.49
C LEU A 159 -8.75 15.66 -40.18
N PRO A 160 -7.92 14.72 -39.70
CA PRO A 160 -8.33 13.34 -39.48
C PRO A 160 -9.42 13.23 -38.40
N ARG A 161 -10.27 12.22 -38.55
CA ARG A 161 -11.27 11.83 -37.54
C ARG A 161 -10.87 10.48 -36.97
N SER A 162 -10.33 10.48 -35.75
CA SER A 162 -9.80 9.26 -35.13
C SER A 162 -10.89 8.31 -34.62
N GLY A 163 -12.08 8.82 -34.31
CA GLY A 163 -13.11 8.07 -33.57
C GLY A 163 -12.75 7.77 -32.12
N LEU A 164 -11.62 8.29 -31.62
CA LEU A 164 -11.19 8.12 -30.23
C LEU A 164 -12.00 9.03 -29.30
N HIS A 165 -12.14 8.56 -28.06
CA HIS A 165 -12.78 9.31 -26.98
C HIS A 165 -11.82 9.45 -25.80
N TRP A 166 -11.95 10.57 -25.10
CA TRP A 166 -11.29 10.80 -23.81
C TRP A 166 -11.70 9.71 -22.82
N GLU A 167 -10.71 9.18 -22.12
CA GLU A 167 -10.86 8.17 -21.08
C GLU A 167 -10.42 8.75 -19.74
N GLY A 168 -10.81 8.06 -18.67
CA GLY A 168 -10.37 8.42 -17.33
C GLY A 168 -11.07 9.66 -16.76
N LYS A 169 -10.65 10.03 -15.55
CA LYS A 169 -11.17 11.18 -14.81
C LYS A 169 -10.39 12.42 -15.20
N LYS A 170 -11.07 13.45 -15.71
CA LYS A 170 -10.45 14.77 -15.88
C LYS A 170 -9.94 15.32 -14.55
N ARG A 171 -8.62 15.41 -14.40
CA ARG A 171 -7.98 15.83 -13.14
C ARG A 171 -7.87 17.35 -13.06
N THR A 172 -8.05 17.85 -11.85
CA THR A 172 -8.00 19.27 -11.51
C THR A 172 -6.80 19.57 -10.62
N ARG A 173 -6.53 20.86 -10.37
CA ARG A 173 -5.53 21.27 -9.37
C ARG A 173 -5.82 20.69 -7.97
N LYS A 174 -7.09 20.53 -7.61
CA LYS A 174 -7.50 19.93 -6.34
C LYS A 174 -7.13 18.44 -6.30
N ASP A 175 -7.28 17.71 -7.42
CA ASP A 175 -6.86 16.31 -7.50
C ASP A 175 -5.34 16.18 -7.36
N PHE A 176 -4.56 17.08 -7.97
CA PHE A 176 -3.10 17.07 -7.83
C PHE A 176 -2.67 17.38 -6.39
N GLN A 177 -3.29 18.36 -5.74
CA GLN A 177 -3.05 18.64 -4.31
C GLN A 177 -3.39 17.44 -3.42
N ALA A 178 -4.45 16.69 -3.76
CA ALA A 178 -4.81 15.48 -3.04
C ALA A 178 -3.79 14.36 -3.25
N LEU A 179 -3.20 14.24 -4.45
CA LEU A 179 -2.09 13.31 -4.72
C LEU A 179 -0.83 13.67 -3.90
N CYS A 180 -0.52 14.96 -3.77
CA CYS A 180 0.61 15.44 -2.98
C CYS A 180 0.44 15.31 -1.45
N ARG A 181 -0.78 15.04 -0.95
CA ARG A 181 -1.04 14.90 0.49
C ARG A 181 -0.73 13.48 0.94
N VAL A 182 0.21 13.31 1.86
CA VAL A 182 0.51 12.03 2.52
C VAL A 182 -0.01 12.03 3.96
N ASN A 183 -0.19 10.84 4.54
CA ASN A 183 -0.58 10.71 5.94
C ASN A 183 0.08 9.47 6.58
N GLN A 184 0.08 9.42 7.92
CA GLN A 184 0.75 8.36 8.70
C GLN A 184 0.12 6.97 8.54
N LEU A 185 -1.10 6.90 8.02
CA LEU A 185 -1.76 5.63 7.74
C LEU A 185 -1.45 5.12 6.35
N MET A 186 -0.79 5.86 5.46
CA MET A 186 -0.33 5.28 4.20
C MET A 186 0.70 4.17 4.48
N ASP A 187 0.65 3.10 3.71
CA ASP A 187 1.74 2.13 3.72
C ASP A 187 2.93 2.65 2.90
N ASN A 188 4.07 1.97 3.02
CA ASN A 188 5.30 2.39 2.35
C ASN A 188 5.18 2.34 0.82
N GLU A 189 4.38 1.42 0.27
CA GLU A 189 4.19 1.32 -1.18
C GLU A 189 3.46 2.55 -1.72
N GLU A 190 2.33 2.92 -1.10
CA GLU A 190 1.59 4.14 -1.47
C GLU A 190 2.42 5.41 -1.24
N LEU A 191 3.20 5.47 -0.15
CA LEU A 191 4.11 6.58 0.10
C LEU A 191 5.15 6.72 -1.02
N LEU A 192 5.84 5.63 -1.38
CA LEU A 192 6.82 5.61 -2.46
C LEU A 192 6.22 5.98 -3.82
N ARG A 193 5.00 5.51 -4.12
CA ARG A 193 4.29 5.89 -5.34
C ARG A 193 4.01 7.40 -5.40
N ARG A 194 3.59 8.02 -4.29
CA ARG A 194 3.38 9.47 -4.20
C ARG A 194 4.69 10.24 -4.21
N GLU A 195 5.74 9.74 -3.56
CA GLU A 195 7.06 10.35 -3.60
C GLU A 195 7.60 10.38 -5.02
N ARG A 196 7.59 9.25 -5.74
CA ARG A 196 7.97 9.22 -7.15
C ARG A 196 7.12 10.17 -7.99
N ALA A 197 5.81 10.22 -7.73
CA ALA A 197 4.90 11.04 -8.50
C ALA A 197 4.95 12.53 -8.16
N CYS A 198 5.43 12.95 -6.99
CA CYS A 198 5.27 14.34 -6.53
C CYS A 198 6.54 14.98 -5.98
N ALA A 199 7.50 14.22 -5.44
CA ALA A 199 8.77 14.78 -4.97
C ALA A 199 9.52 15.40 -6.15
N HIS A 200 9.93 16.66 -5.99
CA HIS A 200 10.60 17.40 -7.06
C HIS A 200 11.69 18.30 -6.46
N PRO A 201 12.88 18.41 -7.08
CA PRO A 201 13.97 19.24 -6.55
C PRO A 201 13.60 20.72 -6.41
N ASP A 202 12.83 21.24 -7.35
CA ASP A 202 12.44 22.66 -7.39
C ASP A 202 11.10 22.97 -6.71
N PHE A 203 10.35 21.96 -6.28
CA PHE A 203 8.99 22.16 -5.73
C PHE A 203 8.72 21.29 -4.50
N ASP A 204 8.36 21.96 -3.40
CA ASP A 204 7.87 21.33 -2.16
C ASP A 204 6.41 20.87 -2.33
N ASN A 205 6.18 19.90 -3.20
CA ASN A 205 4.84 19.43 -3.52
C ASN A 205 4.23 18.66 -2.36
N LEU A 206 4.96 17.65 -1.86
CA LEU A 206 4.51 16.74 -0.82
C LEU A 206 4.14 17.48 0.47
N SER A 207 3.05 17.04 1.10
CA SER A 207 2.60 17.64 2.35
C SER A 207 1.93 16.65 3.27
N ILE A 208 2.04 16.90 4.57
CA ILE A 208 1.33 16.16 5.61
C ILE A 208 0.52 17.14 6.46
N GLU A 209 -0.66 16.72 6.89
CA GLU A 209 -1.45 17.48 7.86
C GLU A 209 -1.28 16.87 9.24
N LEU A 210 -0.88 17.70 10.20
CA LEU A 210 -0.75 17.32 11.60
C LEU A 210 -1.58 18.32 12.43
N GLY A 211 -2.67 17.81 13.02
CA GLY A 211 -3.68 18.66 13.65
C GLY A 211 -4.33 19.58 12.62
N GLN A 212 -4.34 20.89 12.89
CA GLN A 212 -4.92 21.91 12.00
C GLN A 212 -3.87 22.62 11.14
N ARG A 213 -2.68 22.01 10.97
CA ARG A 213 -1.56 22.61 10.24
C ARG A 213 -1.11 21.69 9.12
N GLN A 214 -0.80 22.29 7.98
CA GLN A 214 -0.18 21.62 6.85
C GLN A 214 1.33 21.89 6.87
N TYR A 215 2.11 20.83 6.73
CA TYR A 215 3.56 20.86 6.64
C TYR A 215 3.98 20.41 5.25
N LYS A 216 4.99 21.07 4.68
CA LYS A 216 5.63 20.62 3.45
C LYS A 216 6.73 19.64 3.78
N LEU A 217 6.81 18.55 3.01
CA LEU A 217 7.82 17.53 3.19
C LEU A 217 8.94 17.77 2.19
N VAL A 218 10.15 17.90 2.71
CA VAL A 218 11.39 17.88 1.93
C VAL A 218 12.02 16.53 2.23
N PRO A 219 12.04 15.58 1.28
CA PRO A 219 12.64 14.26 1.51
C PRO A 219 14.09 14.42 1.95
N SER A 220 14.43 13.90 3.14
CA SER A 220 15.84 13.80 3.56
C SER A 220 16.44 12.52 2.99
N LYS A 221 17.78 12.47 2.87
CA LYS A 221 18.48 11.20 2.65
C LYS A 221 18.12 10.22 3.79
N ASP A 222 18.04 8.94 3.45
CA ASP A 222 17.59 7.85 4.32
C ASP A 222 18.10 7.99 5.76
N VAL A 223 17.15 8.02 6.71
CA VAL A 223 17.48 7.87 8.13
C VAL A 223 17.67 6.38 8.36
N ASN A 224 18.88 5.87 8.12
CA ASN A 224 19.22 4.52 8.54
C ASN A 224 19.10 4.46 10.08
N PRO A 225 18.19 3.65 10.65
CA PRO A 225 18.15 3.46 12.09
C PRO A 225 19.51 2.91 12.55
N SER A 226 20.00 3.42 13.68
CA SER A 226 21.33 3.11 14.22
C SER A 226 21.56 1.60 14.37
N SER A 227 22.76 1.16 14.01
CA SER A 227 23.20 -0.23 13.85
C SER A 227 23.47 -0.99 15.16
N ASP A 228 22.65 -0.85 16.18
CA ASP A 228 22.90 -1.52 17.46
C ASP A 228 22.08 -2.82 17.59
N ASP A 229 22.83 -3.92 17.70
CA ASP A 229 22.48 -5.33 17.94
C ASP A 229 21.58 -6.00 16.88
N GLU A 230 22.19 -6.68 15.91
CA GLU A 230 21.52 -7.36 14.78
C GLU A 230 20.79 -8.66 15.15
N LYS A 231 20.68 -8.99 16.45
CA LYS A 231 20.06 -10.24 16.98
C LYS A 231 18.56 -10.39 16.70
N TRP A 232 17.93 -9.40 16.07
CA TRP A 232 16.55 -9.44 15.63
C TRP A 232 16.43 -9.74 14.12
N LYS A 233 17.53 -9.78 13.36
CA LYS A 233 17.50 -9.98 11.90
C LYS A 233 17.04 -11.36 11.48
N ASP A 234 17.22 -12.36 12.34
CA ASP A 234 16.80 -13.75 12.06
C ASP A 234 15.29 -13.95 12.10
N PHE A 235 14.51 -12.94 12.50
CA PHE A 235 13.07 -13.10 12.68
C PHE A 235 12.32 -12.84 11.36
N THR A 236 12.56 -13.70 10.39
CA THR A 236 11.90 -13.69 9.07
C THR A 236 11.05 -14.94 8.86
N GLU A 237 10.06 -14.88 7.96
CA GLU A 237 9.26 -16.05 7.57
C GLU A 237 10.16 -17.19 7.08
N SER A 238 11.18 -16.90 6.27
CA SER A 238 12.12 -17.90 5.79
C SER A 238 12.96 -18.53 6.90
N ALA A 239 13.38 -17.75 7.89
CA ALA A 239 14.09 -18.30 9.05
C ALA A 239 13.16 -19.12 9.95
N TYR A 240 11.90 -18.72 10.11
CA TYR A 240 10.89 -19.53 10.81
C TYR A 240 10.65 -20.88 10.11
N GLU A 241 10.54 -20.89 8.78
CA GLU A 241 10.48 -22.11 7.98
C GLU A 241 11.70 -23.01 8.24
N ALA A 242 12.90 -22.43 8.25
CA ALA A 242 14.13 -23.16 8.55
C ALA A 242 14.13 -23.78 9.96
N LEU A 243 13.55 -23.12 10.97
CA LEU A 243 13.40 -23.69 12.32
C LEU A 243 12.50 -24.93 12.32
N ILE A 244 11.39 -24.91 11.56
CA ILE A 244 10.49 -26.06 11.42
C ILE A 244 11.22 -27.22 10.72
N GLU A 245 11.92 -26.92 9.63
CA GLU A 245 12.69 -27.91 8.88
C GLU A 245 13.79 -28.54 9.72
N GLN A 246 14.49 -27.73 10.51
CA GLN A 246 15.51 -28.21 11.44
C GLN A 246 14.92 -29.13 12.52
N ALA A 247 13.79 -28.75 13.13
CA ALA A 247 13.11 -29.62 14.09
C ALA A 247 12.74 -30.98 13.46
N LYS A 248 12.25 -30.97 12.21
CA LYS A 248 11.95 -32.19 11.46
C LYS A 248 13.21 -33.01 11.17
N SER A 249 14.32 -32.40 10.77
CA SER A 249 15.58 -33.12 10.51
C SER A 249 16.15 -33.75 11.77
N GLU A 250 15.91 -33.15 12.93
CA GLU A 250 16.26 -33.69 14.25
C GLU A 250 15.23 -34.71 14.79
N ASN A 251 14.30 -35.17 13.95
CA ASN A 251 13.27 -36.16 14.23
C ASN A 251 12.22 -35.76 15.28
N TYR A 252 12.00 -34.46 15.50
CA TYR A 252 10.88 -34.02 16.34
C TYR A 252 9.55 -34.14 15.60
N LYS A 253 8.65 -34.95 16.15
CA LYS A 253 7.24 -34.98 15.73
C LYS A 253 6.48 -33.80 16.34
N PHE A 254 5.87 -32.97 15.51
CA PHE A 254 5.01 -31.88 15.97
C PHE A 254 3.70 -32.43 16.53
N SER A 255 3.32 -32.01 17.74
CA SER A 255 2.18 -32.55 18.48
C SER A 255 1.41 -31.43 19.21
N LEU A 256 0.12 -31.66 19.47
CA LEU A 256 -0.71 -30.74 20.24
C LEU A 256 -0.60 -31.04 21.74
N PHE A 257 -1.03 -30.10 22.59
CA PHE A 257 -0.99 -30.26 24.05
C PHE A 257 -1.80 -31.45 24.60
N GLN A 258 -2.72 -31.99 23.81
CA GLN A 258 -3.50 -33.18 24.16
C GLN A 258 -2.78 -34.49 23.83
N ASP A 259 -1.76 -34.45 22.98
CA ASP A 259 -1.04 -35.61 22.50
C ASP A 259 0.17 -35.93 23.39
N ARG A 260 0.50 -37.22 23.49
CA ARG A 260 1.69 -37.71 24.19
C ARG A 260 2.34 -38.84 23.38
N PRO A 261 2.92 -38.55 22.21
CA PRO A 261 3.65 -39.57 21.47
C PRO A 261 4.84 -40.08 22.29
N ALA A 262 5.14 -41.36 22.13
CA ALA A 262 6.30 -41.99 22.75
C ALA A 262 7.60 -41.55 22.06
N GLU A 263 7.50 -41.20 20.77
CA GLU A 263 8.61 -40.70 19.97
C GLU A 263 9.06 -39.30 20.42
N ARG A 264 10.27 -38.93 20.00
CA ARG A 264 10.80 -37.57 20.14
C ARG A 264 9.83 -36.57 19.51
N HIS A 265 9.42 -35.56 20.28
CA HIS A 265 8.36 -34.65 19.85
C HIS A 265 8.48 -33.23 20.39
N VAL A 266 7.82 -32.31 19.71
CA VAL A 266 7.79 -30.89 20.05
C VAL A 266 6.35 -30.41 20.20
N LEU A 267 6.09 -29.70 21.29
CA LEU A 267 4.90 -28.89 21.49
C LEU A 267 5.22 -27.48 21.02
N TRP A 268 4.94 -27.20 19.75
CA TRP A 268 5.12 -25.88 19.19
C TRP A 268 3.91 -25.01 19.53
N ARG A 269 4.15 -23.86 20.15
CA ARG A 269 3.09 -22.95 20.57
C ARG A 269 3.33 -21.52 20.13
N HIS A 270 2.22 -20.82 19.93
CA HIS A 270 2.18 -19.42 19.55
C HIS A 270 1.36 -18.62 20.56
N ASP A 271 2.00 -17.72 21.29
CA ASP A 271 1.29 -16.73 22.11
C ASP A 271 0.93 -15.54 21.19
N VAL A 272 -0.37 -15.36 20.94
CA VAL A 272 -0.88 -14.40 19.93
C VAL A 272 -1.19 -13.06 20.61
N ASP A 273 -0.18 -12.21 20.75
CA ASP A 273 -0.35 -10.94 21.48
C ASP A 273 -0.84 -9.78 20.62
N TYR A 274 -0.28 -9.63 19.42
CA TYR A 274 -0.37 -8.37 18.67
C TYR A 274 -1.12 -8.46 17.34
N SER A 275 -1.18 -9.64 16.72
CA SER A 275 -1.78 -9.78 15.38
C SER A 275 -2.23 -11.20 15.08
N LEU A 276 -3.55 -11.36 14.92
CA LEU A 276 -4.16 -12.58 14.41
C LEU A 276 -3.80 -12.84 12.93
N GLN A 277 -3.59 -11.80 12.13
CA GLN A 277 -3.16 -11.94 10.73
C GLN A 277 -1.75 -12.55 10.63
N ARG A 278 -0.85 -12.21 11.55
CA ARG A 278 0.46 -12.88 11.63
C ARG A 278 0.34 -14.31 12.13
N ALA A 279 -0.55 -14.60 13.09
CA ALA A 279 -0.86 -15.97 13.51
C ALA A 279 -1.36 -16.82 12.34
N MET A 280 -2.28 -16.28 11.54
CA MET A 280 -2.76 -16.92 10.31
C MET A 280 -1.61 -17.23 9.34
N ARG A 281 -0.70 -16.28 9.15
CA ARG A 281 0.42 -16.47 8.22
C ARG A 281 1.35 -17.60 8.67
N LEU A 282 1.66 -17.71 9.96
CA LEU A 282 2.45 -18.83 10.47
C LEU A 282 1.70 -20.16 10.33
N ALA A 283 0.39 -20.19 10.60
CA ALA A 283 -0.41 -21.40 10.45
C ALA A 283 -0.42 -21.90 8.99
N GLN A 284 -0.45 -20.97 8.03
CA GLN A 284 -0.32 -21.31 6.61
C GLN A 284 1.06 -21.91 6.28
N ILE A 285 2.13 -21.34 6.82
CA ILE A 285 3.50 -21.88 6.66
C ILE A 285 3.58 -23.29 7.23
N GLU A 286 3.12 -23.47 8.47
CA GLU A 286 3.12 -24.75 9.17
C GLU A 286 2.31 -25.81 8.41
N ARG A 287 1.14 -25.44 7.88
CA ARG A 287 0.32 -26.33 7.05
C ARG A 287 1.05 -26.78 5.78
N VAL A 288 1.73 -25.87 5.10
CA VAL A 288 2.57 -26.20 3.92
C VAL A 288 3.69 -27.16 4.32
N GLN A 289 4.29 -26.97 5.49
CA GLN A 289 5.33 -27.83 6.04
C GLN A 289 4.81 -29.15 6.62
N GLY A 290 3.49 -29.35 6.66
CA GLY A 290 2.83 -30.55 7.16
C GLY A 290 2.94 -30.74 8.68
N VAL A 291 3.06 -29.64 9.44
CA VAL A 291 3.18 -29.66 10.91
C VAL A 291 1.95 -29.05 11.59
N CYS A 292 1.80 -29.31 12.89
CA CYS A 292 0.75 -28.71 13.73
C CYS A 292 1.37 -27.94 14.90
N ALA A 293 0.61 -26.98 15.43
CA ALA A 293 1.01 -26.14 16.56
C ALA A 293 -0.24 -25.72 17.34
N THR A 294 -0.05 -25.13 18.53
CA THR A 294 -1.15 -24.59 19.33
C THR A 294 -1.08 -23.06 19.40
N TYR A 295 -2.15 -22.38 18.98
CA TYR A 295 -2.28 -20.93 19.00
C TYR A 295 -3.07 -20.46 20.20
N PHE A 296 -2.42 -19.78 21.13
CA PHE A 296 -3.01 -19.20 22.31
C PHE A 296 -3.54 -17.79 21.99
N VAL A 297 -4.86 -17.64 21.94
CA VAL A 297 -5.54 -16.37 21.65
C VAL A 297 -5.98 -15.68 22.93
N CYS A 298 -5.82 -14.37 23.02
CA CYS A 298 -6.17 -13.58 24.19
C CYS A 298 -7.46 -12.80 23.98
N LEU A 299 -8.36 -12.83 24.97
CA LEU A 299 -9.59 -12.05 24.95
C LEU A 299 -9.39 -10.57 25.34
N ARG A 300 -8.33 -10.27 26.11
CA ARG A 300 -8.22 -9.02 26.89
C ARG A 300 -7.16 -8.04 26.39
N LEU A 301 -6.35 -8.39 25.39
CA LEU A 301 -5.30 -7.52 24.88
C LEU A 301 -5.84 -6.40 23.99
N PRO A 302 -5.22 -5.20 24.00
CA PRO A 302 -5.70 -4.04 23.25
C PRO A 302 -5.38 -4.08 21.76
N PHE A 303 -4.60 -5.06 21.29
CA PHE A 303 -4.08 -5.09 19.92
C PHE A 303 -5.07 -5.66 18.91
N TYR A 304 -6.02 -6.49 19.35
CA TYR A 304 -7.11 -6.97 18.51
C TYR A 304 -8.38 -7.26 19.32
N ASN A 305 -9.53 -7.22 18.66
CA ASN A 305 -10.79 -7.66 19.25
C ASN A 305 -11.12 -9.06 18.76
N LEU A 306 -10.99 -10.06 19.63
CA LEU A 306 -11.24 -11.46 19.29
C LEU A 306 -12.68 -11.73 18.84
N LEU A 307 -13.63 -10.89 19.27
CA LEU A 307 -15.06 -11.05 18.96
C LEU A 307 -15.49 -10.33 17.68
N GLU A 308 -14.58 -9.68 16.95
CA GLU A 308 -14.89 -9.12 15.63
C GLU A 308 -14.90 -10.20 14.54
N SER A 309 -15.64 -9.95 13.46
CA SER A 309 -15.90 -10.94 12.40
C SER A 309 -14.64 -11.48 11.74
N GLU A 310 -13.67 -10.61 11.44
CA GLU A 310 -12.39 -11.00 10.84
C GLU A 310 -11.56 -11.87 11.79
N SER A 311 -11.46 -11.47 13.06
CA SER A 311 -10.73 -12.23 14.08
C SER A 311 -11.33 -13.62 14.29
N ALA A 312 -12.66 -13.73 14.41
CA ALA A 312 -13.34 -15.01 14.53
C ALA A 312 -13.18 -15.91 13.29
N ARG A 313 -13.12 -15.31 12.08
CA ARG A 313 -12.80 -16.05 10.85
C ARG A 313 -11.37 -16.57 10.88
N ILE A 314 -10.40 -15.73 11.27
CA ILE A 314 -8.98 -16.11 11.34
C ILE A 314 -8.79 -17.30 12.29
N VAL A 315 -9.34 -17.26 13.50
CA VAL A 315 -9.14 -18.35 14.47
C VAL A 315 -9.74 -19.67 13.97
N ARG A 316 -10.92 -19.64 13.35
CA ARG A 316 -11.52 -20.84 12.71
C ARG A 316 -10.69 -21.37 11.55
N GLU A 317 -10.12 -20.49 10.74
CA GLU A 317 -9.24 -20.88 9.64
C GLU A 317 -7.97 -21.56 10.17
N ILE A 318 -7.36 -21.03 11.25
CA ILE A 318 -6.23 -21.69 11.94
C ILE A 318 -6.63 -23.08 12.44
N GLU A 319 -7.75 -23.24 13.13
CA GLU A 319 -8.24 -24.55 13.58
C GLU A 319 -8.46 -25.52 12.40
N SER A 320 -9.08 -25.03 11.31
CA SER A 320 -9.35 -25.84 10.10
C SER A 320 -8.09 -26.36 9.39
N MET A 321 -6.95 -25.69 9.61
CA MET A 321 -5.66 -26.11 9.07
C MET A 321 -5.02 -27.27 9.84
N GLY A 322 -5.59 -27.64 11.00
CA GLY A 322 -5.14 -28.75 11.85
C GLY A 322 -4.40 -28.29 13.11
N HIS A 323 -4.42 -26.99 13.42
CA HIS A 323 -3.78 -26.44 14.61
C HIS A 323 -4.73 -26.47 15.82
N GLY A 324 -4.17 -26.59 17.01
CA GLY A 324 -4.93 -26.44 18.25
C GLY A 324 -5.16 -24.97 18.58
N ILE A 325 -6.30 -24.65 19.19
CA ILE A 325 -6.55 -23.33 19.78
C ILE A 325 -6.46 -23.44 21.30
N GLY A 326 -5.82 -22.45 21.92
CA GLY A 326 -5.68 -22.32 23.37
C GLY A 326 -6.08 -20.93 23.86
N LEU A 327 -6.32 -20.82 25.16
CA LEU A 327 -6.56 -19.54 25.83
C LEU A 327 -5.24 -18.92 26.26
N HIS A 328 -4.94 -17.71 25.78
CA HIS A 328 -3.88 -16.88 26.34
C HIS A 328 -4.48 -16.03 27.47
N PHE A 329 -4.34 -16.50 28.70
CA PHE A 329 -5.01 -15.92 29.85
C PHE A 329 -4.21 -14.76 30.43
N ASP A 330 -4.83 -13.58 30.50
CA ASP A 330 -4.25 -12.37 31.08
C ASP A 330 -4.75 -12.17 32.51
N SER A 331 -4.00 -12.69 33.48
CA SER A 331 -4.31 -12.49 34.90
C SER A 331 -4.22 -11.02 35.31
N GLY A 332 -3.43 -10.20 34.62
CA GLY A 332 -3.27 -8.77 34.91
C GLY A 332 -4.54 -7.94 34.67
N PHE A 333 -5.50 -8.47 33.91
CA PHE A 333 -6.81 -7.85 33.72
C PHE A 333 -7.68 -7.85 35.00
N TYR A 334 -7.48 -8.83 35.88
CA TYR A 334 -8.31 -9.02 37.07
C TYR A 334 -7.64 -8.44 38.32
N ASP A 335 -8.44 -7.76 39.14
CA ASP A 335 -8.07 -7.37 40.51
C ASP A 335 -8.54 -8.46 41.49
N ASP A 336 -8.10 -9.70 41.25
CA ASP A 336 -8.46 -10.87 42.04
C ASP A 336 -7.29 -11.30 42.94
N ASP A 337 -7.61 -11.69 44.17
CA ASP A 337 -6.72 -12.50 45.00
C ASP A 337 -6.78 -13.95 44.47
N TRP A 338 -5.70 -14.39 43.86
CA TRP A 338 -5.70 -15.68 43.16
C TRP A 338 -5.63 -16.87 44.12
N ASP A 339 -6.53 -17.82 43.92
CA ASP A 339 -6.43 -19.22 44.35
C ASP A 339 -6.82 -20.14 43.18
N GLN A 340 -6.74 -21.45 43.40
CA GLN A 340 -7.00 -22.44 42.35
C GLN A 340 -8.44 -22.38 41.83
N GLU A 341 -9.41 -22.24 42.73
CA GLU A 341 -10.85 -22.20 42.40
C GLU A 341 -11.17 -20.96 41.56
N ARG A 342 -10.67 -19.79 41.99
CA ARG A 342 -10.88 -18.53 41.27
C ARG A 342 -10.21 -18.55 39.91
N LEU A 343 -9.00 -19.09 39.80
CA LEU A 343 -8.29 -19.21 38.52
C LEU A 343 -9.07 -20.10 37.55
N ASP A 344 -9.54 -21.26 38.01
CA ASP A 344 -10.35 -22.19 37.22
C ASP A 344 -11.68 -21.56 36.78
N GLU A 345 -12.34 -20.80 37.66
CA GLU A 345 -13.55 -20.05 37.34
C GLU A 345 -13.30 -19.04 36.21
N ARG A 346 -12.26 -18.20 36.33
CA ARG A 346 -11.94 -17.16 35.33
C ARG A 346 -11.57 -17.77 33.98
N ILE A 347 -10.73 -18.81 33.97
CA ILE A 347 -10.34 -19.51 32.75
C ILE A 347 -11.57 -20.16 32.09
N SER A 348 -12.43 -20.81 32.87
CA SER A 348 -13.66 -21.45 32.35
C SER A 348 -14.61 -20.43 31.74
N ASN A 349 -14.73 -19.24 32.34
CA ASN A 349 -15.56 -18.17 31.82
C ASN A 349 -15.03 -17.61 30.49
N GLU A 350 -13.72 -17.30 30.41
CA GLU A 350 -13.14 -16.81 29.15
C GLU A 350 -13.18 -17.87 28.04
N LYS A 351 -12.92 -19.14 28.40
CA LYS A 351 -13.12 -20.28 27.50
C LYS A 351 -14.53 -20.28 26.93
N HIS A 352 -15.55 -20.20 27.78
CA HIS A 352 -16.94 -20.21 27.34
C HIS A 352 -17.26 -19.05 26.39
N VAL A 353 -16.77 -17.84 26.67
CA VAL A 353 -16.94 -16.68 25.78
C VAL A 353 -16.33 -16.95 24.41
N ILE A 354 -15.09 -17.47 24.36
CA ILE A 354 -14.41 -17.74 23.10
C ILE A 354 -15.13 -18.83 22.31
N GLU A 355 -15.37 -20.00 22.91
CA GLU A 355 -15.97 -21.14 22.22
C GLU A 355 -17.38 -20.81 21.69
N SER A 356 -18.20 -20.09 22.47
CA SER A 356 -19.57 -19.74 22.07
C SER A 356 -19.64 -18.70 20.95
N ASN A 357 -18.66 -17.81 20.83
CA ASN A 357 -18.67 -16.74 19.83
C ASN A 357 -17.88 -17.11 18.57
N LEU A 358 -16.83 -17.92 18.69
CA LEU A 358 -15.95 -18.27 17.58
C LEU A 358 -16.28 -19.65 16.98
N GLY A 359 -16.98 -20.52 17.72
CA GLY A 359 -17.31 -21.87 17.25
C GLY A 359 -16.08 -22.78 17.11
N VAL A 360 -15.06 -22.55 17.94
CA VAL A 360 -13.83 -23.35 18.05
C VAL A 360 -13.80 -24.07 19.40
N THR A 361 -12.94 -25.09 19.55
CA THR A 361 -12.74 -25.77 20.85
C THR A 361 -11.38 -25.43 21.43
N LEU A 362 -11.35 -24.90 22.66
CA LEU A 362 -10.10 -24.63 23.35
C LEU A 362 -9.58 -25.88 24.04
N SER A 363 -8.29 -26.15 23.87
CA SER A 363 -7.63 -27.37 24.34
C SER A 363 -6.59 -27.13 25.44
N ALA A 364 -6.03 -25.91 25.51
CA ALA A 364 -4.92 -25.57 26.39
C ALA A 364 -5.04 -24.12 26.90
N VAL A 365 -4.32 -23.80 27.97
CA VAL A 365 -4.16 -22.45 28.51
C VAL A 365 -2.68 -22.11 28.75
N SER A 366 -2.31 -20.89 28.41
CA SER A 366 -0.99 -20.28 28.61
C SER A 366 -1.20 -18.90 29.25
N PHE A 367 -0.34 -18.48 30.16
CA PHE A 367 -0.42 -17.17 30.81
C PHE A 367 0.31 -16.11 29.97
N HIS A 368 -0.32 -14.95 29.76
CA HIS A 368 0.26 -13.80 29.03
C HIS A 368 1.45 -13.17 29.76
N ASP A 369 1.24 -12.80 31.02
CA ASP A 369 2.33 -12.41 31.91
C ASP A 369 2.29 -13.30 33.17
N PRO A 370 3.09 -14.39 33.21
CA PRO A 370 3.11 -15.26 34.38
C PRO A 370 3.56 -14.59 35.68
N THR A 371 4.19 -13.40 35.61
CA THR A 371 4.61 -12.65 36.80
C THR A 371 3.44 -11.88 37.42
N ALA A 372 2.46 -11.46 36.61
CA ALA A 372 1.24 -10.81 37.07
C ALA A 372 0.39 -11.80 37.90
N GLY A 373 0.21 -11.51 39.19
CA GLY A 373 -0.54 -12.37 40.10
C GLY A 373 0.19 -13.65 40.54
N ASN A 374 1.50 -13.76 40.27
CA ASN A 374 2.33 -14.92 40.63
C ASN A 374 1.77 -16.25 40.06
N MET A 375 1.39 -16.26 38.79
CA MET A 375 0.71 -17.40 38.13
C MET A 375 1.55 -18.68 38.12
N MET A 376 2.87 -18.56 38.14
CA MET A 376 3.79 -19.71 38.12
C MET A 376 3.65 -20.69 39.29
N ARG A 377 2.94 -20.31 40.36
CA ARG A 377 2.60 -21.21 41.48
C ARG A 377 1.48 -22.20 41.16
N PHE A 378 0.64 -21.91 40.15
CA PHE A 378 -0.46 -22.77 39.72
C PHE A 378 0.05 -23.74 38.66
N ASP A 379 0.58 -24.87 39.12
CA ASP A 379 1.24 -25.85 38.27
C ASP A 379 0.47 -27.16 38.10
N GLU A 380 -0.82 -27.14 38.43
CA GLU A 380 -1.71 -28.23 38.05
C GLU A 380 -1.68 -28.43 36.53
N ASN A 381 -1.72 -29.69 36.09
CA ASN A 381 -1.64 -30.02 34.65
C ASN A 381 -2.88 -29.60 33.86
N SER A 382 -3.95 -29.21 34.55
CA SER A 382 -5.20 -28.73 33.97
C SER A 382 -5.70 -27.54 34.78
N LEU A 383 -6.17 -26.49 34.09
CA LEU A 383 -6.82 -25.33 34.67
C LEU A 383 -8.07 -24.99 33.86
N GLY A 384 -9.23 -24.80 34.50
CA GLY A 384 -10.52 -24.54 33.84
C GLY A 384 -10.88 -25.58 32.77
N GLY A 385 -10.45 -26.83 32.97
CA GLY A 385 -10.62 -27.94 32.02
C GLY A 385 -9.73 -27.86 30.76
N LEU A 386 -8.71 -27.00 30.74
CA LEU A 386 -7.73 -26.84 29.68
C LEU A 386 -6.36 -27.34 30.13
N LYS A 387 -5.54 -27.89 29.22
CA LYS A 387 -4.15 -28.26 29.54
C LYS A 387 -3.32 -27.02 29.87
N ASN A 388 -2.73 -26.98 31.06
CA ASN A 388 -1.88 -25.87 31.48
C ASN A 388 -0.49 -25.99 30.88
N ALA A 389 -0.09 -25.05 30.02
CA ALA A 389 1.23 -25.07 29.38
C ALA A 389 2.41 -24.89 30.38
N TYR A 390 2.11 -24.36 31.58
CA TYR A 390 3.03 -24.23 32.70
C TYR A 390 2.86 -25.35 33.75
N GLY A 391 2.04 -26.36 33.45
CA GLY A 391 1.79 -27.50 34.33
C GLY A 391 3.08 -28.23 34.68
N LYS A 392 3.09 -28.85 35.86
CA LYS A 392 4.24 -29.58 36.42
C LYS A 392 4.79 -30.62 35.46
N GLU A 393 3.92 -31.33 34.74
CA GLU A 393 4.31 -32.30 33.72
C GLU A 393 5.24 -31.69 32.66
N PHE A 394 4.87 -30.53 32.10
CA PHE A 394 5.66 -29.91 31.04
C PHE A 394 6.95 -29.31 31.57
N ARG A 395 6.89 -28.61 32.71
CA ARG A 395 8.08 -27.97 33.31
C ARG A 395 9.17 -28.97 33.70
N GLN A 396 8.80 -30.20 34.08
CA GLN A 396 9.76 -31.21 34.53
C GLN A 396 10.27 -32.10 33.40
N ASN A 397 9.51 -32.27 32.32
CA ASN A 397 9.80 -33.30 31.31
C ASN A 397 10.10 -32.75 29.90
N TYR A 398 10.06 -31.43 29.69
CA TYR A 398 10.29 -30.81 28.39
C TYR A 398 11.40 -29.75 28.51
N GLY A 399 12.32 -29.74 27.54
CA GLY A 399 13.18 -28.57 27.30
C GLY A 399 12.33 -27.39 26.82
N TYR A 400 12.77 -26.17 27.10
CA TYR A 400 12.02 -24.96 26.78
C TYR A 400 12.90 -23.92 26.10
N CYS A 401 12.42 -23.35 25.00
CA CYS A 401 13.04 -22.21 24.34
C CYS A 401 11.96 -21.27 23.77
N SER A 402 12.32 -19.99 23.60
CA SER A 402 11.38 -18.98 23.16
C SER A 402 12.03 -17.83 22.38
N ASP A 403 11.25 -17.22 21.50
CA ASP A 403 11.60 -16.05 20.69
C ASP A 403 11.23 -14.69 21.35
N SER A 404 10.95 -14.73 22.65
CA SER A 404 10.33 -13.64 23.41
C SER A 404 11.07 -12.30 23.29
N ASN A 405 10.28 -11.23 23.07
CA ASN A 405 10.69 -9.84 22.80
C ASN A 405 11.27 -9.58 21.39
N GLY A 406 11.23 -10.57 20.49
CA GLY A 406 11.58 -10.38 19.08
C GLY A 406 13.08 -10.25 18.78
N TYR A 407 13.93 -10.62 19.75
CA TYR A 407 15.38 -10.79 19.60
C TYR A 407 15.87 -11.91 20.55
N TRP A 408 17.01 -12.53 20.23
CA TRP A 408 17.56 -13.61 21.06
C TRP A 408 18.12 -13.10 22.40
N ARG A 409 17.30 -13.21 23.46
CA ARG A 409 17.67 -12.91 24.86
C ARG A 409 18.31 -14.08 25.61
N HIS A 410 17.89 -15.28 25.22
CA HIS A 410 18.35 -16.58 25.73
C HIS A 410 18.88 -17.40 24.55
N ASP A 411 19.20 -18.67 24.80
CA ASP A 411 19.65 -19.58 23.75
C ASP A 411 18.64 -19.58 22.57
N PRO A 412 19.11 -19.26 21.35
CA PRO A 412 18.26 -19.25 20.17
C PRO A 412 17.58 -20.60 19.93
N ILE A 413 16.37 -20.59 19.36
CA ILE A 413 15.61 -21.82 19.11
C ILE A 413 16.42 -22.81 18.25
N TYR A 414 17.14 -22.32 17.23
CA TYR A 414 17.97 -23.16 16.37
C TYR A 414 19.10 -23.87 17.14
N ASP A 415 19.70 -23.22 18.14
CA ASP A 415 20.76 -23.80 18.96
C ASP A 415 20.20 -24.87 19.91
N VAL A 416 19.03 -24.63 20.50
CA VAL A 416 18.34 -25.60 21.38
C VAL A 416 17.88 -26.84 20.61
N ILE A 417 17.42 -26.68 19.36
CA ILE A 417 17.09 -27.82 18.50
C ILE A 417 18.37 -28.58 18.12
N ALA A 418 19.42 -27.87 17.71
CA ALA A 418 20.70 -28.46 17.28
C ALA A 418 21.46 -29.17 18.40
N SER A 419 21.29 -28.76 19.66
CA SER A 419 21.97 -29.40 20.80
C SER A 419 21.60 -30.88 20.93
N GLY A 420 20.41 -31.26 20.46
CA GLY A 420 19.91 -32.62 20.55
C GLY A 420 19.64 -33.10 21.98
N GLU A 421 19.80 -32.24 23.00
CA GLU A 421 19.79 -32.60 24.42
C GLU A 421 18.43 -33.12 24.90
N PHE A 422 17.35 -32.60 24.32
CA PHE A 422 15.99 -32.87 24.78
C PHE A 422 15.28 -33.90 23.90
N GLU A 423 14.67 -34.90 24.53
CA GLU A 423 13.75 -35.83 23.84
C GLU A 423 12.37 -35.19 23.60
N ARG A 424 12.05 -34.15 24.37
CA ARG A 424 10.77 -33.46 24.34
C ARG A 424 11.01 -31.96 24.47
N LEU A 425 10.47 -31.19 23.54
CA LEU A 425 10.60 -29.72 23.54
C LEU A 425 9.24 -29.05 23.64
N GLN A 426 9.21 -27.92 24.34
CA GLN A 426 8.16 -26.92 24.25
C GLN A 426 8.79 -25.66 23.67
N VAL A 427 8.40 -25.30 22.44
CA VAL A 427 8.91 -24.13 21.72
C VAL A 427 7.83 -23.06 21.73
N LEU A 428 8.13 -21.89 22.31
CA LEU A 428 7.25 -20.73 22.30
C LEU A 428 7.70 -19.70 21.26
N THR A 429 6.85 -19.46 20.27
CA THR A 429 6.98 -18.33 19.35
C THR A 429 5.88 -17.30 19.53
N HIS A 430 6.09 -16.06 19.10
CA HIS A 430 5.04 -15.07 19.00
C HIS A 430 4.90 -14.65 17.53
N PRO A 431 3.73 -14.84 16.89
CA PRO A 431 3.60 -14.65 15.44
C PRO A 431 3.98 -13.26 14.94
N ALA A 432 3.81 -12.23 15.77
CA ALA A 432 4.12 -10.84 15.42
C ALA A 432 5.62 -10.59 15.16
N TRP A 433 6.50 -11.47 15.65
CA TRP A 433 7.94 -11.31 15.47
C TRP A 433 8.43 -11.74 14.11
N TRP A 434 7.79 -12.74 13.49
CA TRP A 434 8.23 -13.32 12.23
C TRP A 434 7.54 -12.59 11.08
N LEU A 435 8.30 -11.92 10.21
CA LEU A 435 7.79 -11.11 9.08
C LEU A 435 8.47 -11.52 7.76
N PRO A 436 7.96 -11.16 6.57
CA PRO A 436 8.66 -11.47 5.32
C PRO A 436 10.10 -10.94 5.30
N GLU A 437 10.27 -9.72 5.82
CA GLU A 437 11.56 -9.06 5.97
C GLU A 437 11.79 -8.66 7.42
N ALA A 438 13.06 -8.69 7.84
CA ALA A 438 13.42 -8.35 9.21
C ALA A 438 13.15 -6.87 9.51
N LEU A 439 12.48 -6.62 10.62
CA LEU A 439 12.28 -5.28 11.18
C LEU A 439 12.70 -5.25 12.65
N PRO A 440 13.19 -4.13 13.20
CA PRO A 440 13.39 -4.01 14.65
C PRO A 440 12.11 -4.31 15.45
N PRO A 441 12.18 -4.93 16.64
CA PRO A 441 10.99 -5.39 17.38
C PRO A 441 9.90 -4.33 17.57
N LYS A 442 10.28 -3.10 17.96
CA LYS A 442 9.33 -1.99 18.12
C LYS A 442 8.59 -1.67 16.81
N GLN A 443 9.30 -1.67 15.69
CA GLN A 443 8.71 -1.39 14.37
C GLN A 443 7.75 -2.50 13.93
N ARG A 444 7.94 -3.75 14.38
CA ARG A 444 6.97 -4.83 14.14
C ARG A 444 5.63 -4.56 14.83
N ILE A 445 5.67 -4.04 16.07
CA ILE A 445 4.47 -3.65 16.82
C ILE A 445 3.81 -2.44 16.17
N GLU A 446 4.58 -1.40 15.83
CA GLU A 446 4.06 -0.23 15.10
C GLU A 446 3.38 -0.66 13.79
N ARG A 447 4.00 -1.58 13.04
CA ARG A 447 3.42 -2.16 11.81
C ARG A 447 2.08 -2.85 12.08
N ALA A 448 1.96 -3.63 13.16
CA ALA A 448 0.71 -4.30 13.53
C ALA A 448 -0.39 -3.28 13.88
N VAL A 449 -0.08 -2.30 14.72
CA VAL A 449 -1.02 -1.24 15.15
C VAL A 449 -1.47 -0.39 13.96
N LEU A 450 -0.53 0.12 13.16
CA LEU A 450 -0.84 0.94 11.99
C LEU A 450 -1.57 0.13 10.91
N GLY A 451 -1.25 -1.16 10.77
CA GLY A 451 -1.96 -2.08 9.88
C GLY A 451 -3.44 -2.23 10.26
N ARG A 452 -3.73 -2.40 11.54
CA ARG A 452 -5.10 -2.44 12.06
C ARG A 452 -5.81 -1.10 11.86
N ALA A 453 -5.16 0.02 12.18
CA ALA A 453 -5.73 1.34 11.97
C ALA A 453 -6.11 1.59 10.50
N ARG A 454 -5.22 1.21 9.56
CA ARG A 454 -5.51 1.23 8.12
C ARG A 454 -6.74 0.40 7.76
N ALA A 455 -6.81 -0.83 8.23
CA ALA A 455 -7.90 -1.74 7.91
C ALA A 455 -9.25 -1.18 8.38
N VAL A 456 -9.32 -0.67 9.60
CA VAL A 456 -10.54 -0.06 10.17
C VAL A 456 -10.95 1.19 9.39
N MET A 457 -10.00 2.04 8.99
CA MET A 457 -10.30 3.22 8.17
C MET A 457 -10.84 2.84 6.79
N ARG A 458 -10.25 1.82 6.15
CA ARG A 458 -10.77 1.31 4.87
C ARG A 458 -12.18 0.75 5.01
N GLU A 459 -12.46 -0.03 6.05
CA GLU A 459 -13.81 -0.56 6.30
C GLU A 459 -14.84 0.57 6.44
N TYR A 460 -14.48 1.66 7.13
CA TYR A 460 -15.33 2.85 7.23
C TYR A 460 -15.57 3.50 5.86
N ASP A 461 -14.51 3.71 5.08
CA ASP A 461 -14.60 4.33 3.76
C ASP A 461 -15.45 3.48 2.79
N GLU A 462 -15.22 2.17 2.76
CA GLU A 462 -15.98 1.19 1.98
C GLU A 462 -17.46 1.14 2.43
N HIS A 463 -17.73 1.20 3.73
CA HIS A 463 -19.09 1.27 4.26
C HIS A 463 -19.83 2.52 3.77
N LEU A 464 -19.18 3.67 3.75
CA LEU A 464 -19.78 4.90 3.24
C LEU A 464 -20.07 4.81 1.75
N GLU A 465 -19.10 4.33 0.96
CA GLU A 465 -19.26 4.15 -0.48
C GLU A 465 -20.42 3.21 -0.81
N THR A 466 -20.43 2.02 -0.22
CA THR A 466 -21.49 1.01 -0.42
C THR A 466 -22.86 1.49 0.06
N SER A 467 -22.90 2.34 1.08
CA SER A 467 -24.14 2.94 1.59
C SER A 467 -24.58 4.20 0.80
N GLY A 468 -23.85 4.60 -0.24
CA GLY A 468 -24.11 5.82 -1.02
C GLY A 468 -23.98 7.11 -0.18
N ARG A 469 -23.22 7.05 0.93
CA ARG A 469 -23.01 8.18 1.83
C ARG A 469 -21.77 8.94 1.41
N ARG A 470 -21.87 10.27 1.43
CA ARG A 470 -20.73 11.12 1.15
C ARG A 470 -19.73 11.05 2.30
N ASN A 471 -18.50 10.65 2.00
CA ASN A 471 -17.38 10.79 2.92
C ASN A 471 -16.92 12.25 2.97
N ILE A 472 -16.98 12.87 4.16
CA ILE A 472 -16.66 14.28 4.40
C ILE A 472 -15.49 14.31 5.37
N GLY A 473 -14.28 14.59 4.87
CA GLY A 473 -13.04 14.63 5.65
C GLY A 473 -11.83 14.94 4.78
#